data_AF-A0A497KDX8-F1
#
_entry.id   AF-A0A497KDX8-F1
#
_cell.length_a   1.000
_cell.length_b   1.000
_cell.length_c   1.000
_cell.angle_alpha   90.00
_cell.angle_beta   90.00
_cell.angle_gamma   90.00
#
_symmetry.space_group_name_H-M   'P 1'
#
loop_
_entity.id
_entity.type
_entity.pdbx_description
1 polymer ?
#
loop_
_entity_poly.entity_id
_entity_poly.type
_entity_poly.pdbx_seq_one_letter_code
_entity_poly.pdbx_strand_id
1 'polypeptide(L)'
;TICCRDTESRVRRILLLKSDVNHISSETSIEIGKFAEKIGGHEPYVYQMRKTEDGRCIFLKGDSCSIYSIRPLICKFYPFELRRTGKGKFIFTYTDECPGIGGGLI
;
A
#
# COMPACT_ATOMS: atom_id res chain seq x y z
N THR A 1 0.17 12.24 2.37
CA THR A 1 0.92 11.98 1.11
C THR A 1 2.15 11.08 1.29
N ILE A 2 2.73 10.96 2.50
CA ILE A 2 3.98 10.21 2.75
C ILE A 2 3.94 8.72 2.33
N CYS A 3 2.82 8.01 2.52
CA CYS A 3 2.70 6.60 2.13
C CYS A 3 2.79 6.36 0.61
N CYS A 4 2.36 7.34 -0.19
CA CYS A 4 2.18 7.18 -1.64
C CYS A 4 3.46 7.49 -2.44
N ARG A 5 4.60 7.73 -1.79
CA ARG A 5 5.88 8.01 -2.45
C ARG A 5 7.03 7.50 -1.59
N ASP A 6 8.17 7.26 -2.22
CA ASP A 6 9.41 7.02 -1.50
C ASP A 6 9.81 8.27 -0.70
N THR A 7 10.55 8.04 0.38
CA THR A 7 11.12 9.08 1.24
C THR A 7 12.63 8.96 1.20
N GLU A 8 13.35 10.00 1.60
CA GLU A 8 14.82 9.98 1.63
C GLU A 8 15.39 8.81 2.45
N SER A 9 14.70 8.41 3.53
CA SER A 9 15.14 7.35 4.43
C SER A 9 14.54 5.98 4.12
N ARG A 10 13.55 5.89 3.22
CA ARG A 10 12.79 4.64 3.03
C ARG A 10 12.13 4.54 1.65
N VAL A 11 12.43 3.43 0.98
CA VAL A 11 11.68 2.94 -0.17
C VAL A 11 10.36 2.31 0.31
N ARG A 12 9.23 2.88 -0.14
CA ARG A 12 7.88 2.42 0.17
C ARG A 12 7.44 1.36 -0.82
N ARG A 13 6.81 0.32 -0.30
CA ARG A 13 6.12 -0.72 -1.07
C ARG A 13 4.66 -0.72 -0.66
N ILE A 14 3.78 -0.48 -1.62
CA ILE A 14 2.33 -0.57 -1.43
C ILE A 14 1.94 -1.98 -1.88
N LEU A 15 1.82 -2.89 -0.91
CA LEU A 15 1.46 -4.27 -1.19
C LEU A 15 -0.06 -4.38 -1.38
N LEU A 16 -0.47 -5.28 -2.26
CA LEU A 16 -1.84 -5.42 -2.72
C LEU A 16 -2.27 -6.89 -2.61
N LEU A 17 -3.49 -7.08 -2.11
CA LEU A 17 -4.17 -8.36 -2.17
C LEU A 17 -4.62 -8.65 -3.60
N LYS A 18 -4.92 -9.91 -3.90
CA LYS A 18 -5.56 -10.29 -5.17
C LYS A 18 -6.92 -9.58 -5.34
N SER A 19 -7.68 -9.40 -4.25
CA SER A 19 -8.94 -8.66 -4.26
C SER A 19 -8.74 -7.18 -4.57
N ASP A 20 -7.66 -6.55 -4.08
CA ASP A 20 -7.36 -5.14 -4.34
C ASP A 20 -7.12 -4.91 -5.84
N VAL A 21 -6.26 -5.72 -6.48
CA VAL A 21 -5.96 -5.53 -7.92
C VAL A 21 -7.17 -5.82 -8.80
N ASN A 22 -7.99 -6.81 -8.46
CA ASN A 22 -9.21 -7.12 -9.20
C ASN A 22 -10.22 -5.95 -9.10
N HIS A 23 -10.41 -5.41 -7.89
CA HIS A 23 -11.33 -4.30 -7.66
C HIS A 23 -10.85 -3.03 -8.38
N ILE A 24 -9.57 -2.67 -8.26
CA ILE A 24 -9.01 -1.49 -8.95
C ILE A 24 -9.14 -1.64 -10.47
N SER A 25 -8.82 -2.81 -11.02
CA SER A 25 -8.92 -3.05 -12.47
C SER A 25 -10.36 -2.95 -12.97
N SER A 26 -11.32 -3.52 -12.23
CA SER A 26 -12.75 -3.44 -12.54
C SER A 26 -13.25 -1.99 -12.57
N GLU A 27 -12.97 -1.20 -11.52
CA GLU A 27 -13.52 0.16 -11.37
C GLU A 27 -12.84 1.20 -12.27
N THR A 28 -11.57 0.98 -12.61
CA THR A 28 -10.79 1.93 -13.44
C THR A 28 -10.70 1.54 -14.90
N SER A 29 -11.08 0.31 -15.25
CA SER A 29 -10.82 -0.31 -16.56
C SER A 29 -9.34 -0.35 -16.95
N ILE A 30 -8.42 -0.16 -16.00
CA ILE A 30 -6.98 -0.26 -16.25
C ILE A 30 -6.56 -1.72 -16.08
N GLU A 31 -5.79 -2.24 -17.03
CA GLU A 31 -5.21 -3.58 -16.94
C GLU A 31 -4.27 -3.71 -15.72
N ILE A 32 -4.39 -4.82 -14.98
CA ILE A 32 -3.59 -5.09 -13.77
C ILE A 32 -2.10 -4.87 -14.00
N GLY A 33 -1.55 -5.35 -15.13
CA GLY A 33 -0.13 -5.22 -15.44
C GLY A 33 0.38 -3.79 -15.58
N LYS A 34 -0.52 -2.82 -15.83
CA LYS A 34 -0.17 -1.39 -15.97
C LYS A 34 0.01 -0.69 -14.64
N PHE A 35 -0.61 -1.17 -13.56
CA PHE A 35 -0.52 -0.53 -12.24
C PHE A 35 0.02 -1.44 -11.13
N ALA A 36 0.11 -2.76 -11.34
CA ALA A 36 0.61 -3.70 -10.35
C ALA A 36 1.56 -4.73 -10.96
N GLU A 37 2.48 -5.22 -10.13
CA GLU A 37 3.40 -6.33 -10.44
C GLU A 37 3.19 -7.47 -9.45
N LYS A 38 3.31 -8.73 -9.90
CA LYS A 38 3.22 -9.89 -9.00
C LYS A 38 4.50 -10.00 -8.16
N ILE A 39 4.34 -10.36 -6.89
CA ILE A 39 5.43 -10.57 -5.94
C ILE A 39 5.20 -11.86 -5.13
N GLY A 40 6.25 -12.41 -4.53
CA GLY A 40 6.19 -13.54 -3.60
C GLY A 40 6.90 -13.24 -2.28
N GLY A 41 6.63 -14.03 -1.23
CA GLY A 41 7.25 -13.88 0.09
C GLY A 41 6.66 -12.77 0.97
N HIS A 42 5.52 -12.21 0.54
CA HIS A 42 4.80 -11.14 1.21
C HIS A 42 3.35 -11.53 1.54
N GLU A 43 3.08 -12.83 1.67
CA GLU A 43 1.73 -13.36 1.89
C GLU A 43 1.09 -12.70 3.13
N PRO A 44 -0.17 -12.24 3.03
CA PRO A 44 -1.16 -12.55 2.00
C PRO A 44 -1.12 -11.65 0.75
N TYR A 45 -0.21 -10.69 0.69
CA TYR A 45 -0.07 -9.81 -0.47
C TYR A 45 0.71 -10.51 -1.58
N VAL A 46 0.15 -10.52 -2.78
CA VAL A 46 0.72 -11.20 -3.95
C VAL A 46 0.99 -10.24 -5.10
N TYR A 47 0.74 -8.95 -4.89
CA TYR A 47 1.04 -7.88 -5.82
C TYR A 47 1.69 -6.69 -5.09
N GLN A 48 2.43 -5.89 -5.84
CA GLN A 48 2.92 -4.58 -5.43
C GLN A 48 2.44 -3.53 -6.43
N MET A 49 2.03 -2.36 -5.92
CA MET A 49 1.70 -1.22 -6.77
C MET A 49 2.95 -0.72 -7.49
N ARG A 50 2.82 -0.48 -8.80
CA ARG A 50 3.85 0.17 -9.58
C ARG A 50 4.04 1.63 -9.15
N LYS A 51 5.29 2.07 -9.24
CA LYS A 51 5.68 3.46 -9.01
C LYS A 51 6.15 4.08 -10.32
N THR A 52 6.00 5.38 -10.43
CA THR A 52 6.67 6.21 -11.44
C THR A 52 8.18 6.24 -11.17
N GLU A 53 8.96 6.72 -12.13
CA GLU A 53 10.42 6.79 -12.04
C GLU A 53 10.91 7.62 -10.84
N ASP A 54 10.12 8.61 -10.42
CA ASP A 54 10.38 9.45 -9.25
C ASP A 54 9.89 8.82 -7.91
N GLY A 55 9.60 7.52 -7.90
CA GLY A 55 9.23 6.79 -6.70
C GLY A 55 7.84 7.11 -6.16
N ARG A 56 6.96 7.77 -6.93
CA ARG A 56 5.57 8.01 -6.54
C ARG A 56 4.66 6.87 -7.00
N CYS A 57 3.60 6.58 -6.24
CA CYS A 57 2.54 5.67 -6.66
C CYS A 57 1.94 6.16 -7.99
N ILE A 58 1.68 5.25 -8.93
CA ILE A 58 1.14 5.59 -10.26
C ILE A 58 -0.22 6.33 -10.20
N PHE A 59 -0.98 6.14 -9.12
CA PHE A 59 -2.26 6.80 -8.85
C PHE A 59 -2.14 8.10 -8.04
N LEU A 60 -0.93 8.56 -7.72
CA LEU A 60 -0.73 9.85 -7.06
C LEU A 60 -0.72 10.99 -8.10
N LYS A 61 -1.71 11.88 -8.03
CA LYS A 61 -1.84 13.06 -8.90
C LYS A 61 -1.70 14.32 -8.04
N GLY A 62 -0.58 15.01 -8.19
CA GLY A 62 -0.17 16.05 -7.24
C GLY A 62 -0.07 15.46 -5.83
N ASP A 63 -0.93 15.92 -4.93
CA ASP A 63 -1.01 15.42 -3.55
C ASP A 63 -2.26 14.57 -3.26
N SER A 64 -3.04 14.25 -4.29
CA SER A 64 -4.28 13.47 -4.17
C SER A 64 -4.17 12.11 -4.85
N CYS A 65 -4.82 11.10 -4.27
CA CYS A 65 -4.91 9.77 -4.87
C CYS A 65 -6.09 9.75 -5.87
N SER A 66 -5.82 9.44 -7.13
CA SER A 66 -6.86 9.39 -8.18
C SER A 66 -7.86 8.25 -8.01
N ILE A 67 -7.56 7.26 -7.16
CA ILE A 67 -8.43 6.12 -6.82
C ILE A 67 -8.86 6.14 -5.35
N TYR A 68 -9.00 7.33 -4.75
CA TYR A 68 -9.19 7.49 -3.30
C TYR A 68 -10.35 6.66 -2.71
N SER A 69 -11.48 6.59 -3.43
CA SER A 69 -12.70 5.85 -3.02
C SER A 69 -12.48 4.34 -2.96
N ILE A 70 -11.64 3.81 -3.84
CA ILE A 70 -11.40 2.37 -4.03
C ILE A 70 -9.99 1.96 -3.58
N ARG A 71 -9.38 2.74 -2.67
CA ARG A 71 -8.04 2.49 -2.16
C ARG A 71 -7.87 1.05 -1.66
N PRO A 72 -6.71 0.42 -1.93
CA PRO A 72 -6.43 -0.92 -1.46
C PRO A 72 -6.33 -0.95 0.07
N LEU A 73 -6.41 -2.15 0.64
CA LEU A 73 -6.45 -2.36 2.09
C LEU A 73 -5.31 -1.65 2.84
N ILE A 74 -4.06 -1.79 2.37
CA ILE A 74 -2.90 -1.13 2.99
C ILE A 74 -3.02 0.39 2.98
N CYS A 75 -3.52 0.99 1.90
CA CYS A 75 -3.69 2.44 1.81
C CYS A 75 -4.80 2.98 2.73
N LYS A 76 -5.74 2.13 3.14
CA LYS A 76 -6.77 2.46 4.14
C LYS A 76 -6.25 2.31 5.57
N PHE A 77 -5.35 1.35 5.79
CA PHE A 77 -4.80 1.06 7.11
C PHE A 77 -3.53 1.81 7.47
N TYR A 78 -2.91 2.57 6.56
CA TYR A 78 -1.76 3.40 6.90
C TYR A 78 -2.04 4.25 8.17
N PRO A 79 -1.15 4.22 9.18
CA PRO A 79 0.25 3.77 9.17
C PRO A 79 0.50 2.28 9.47
N PHE A 80 -0.55 1.47 9.59
CA PHE A 80 -0.47 0.06 9.97
C PHE A 80 -0.27 -0.87 8.77
N GLU A 81 0.39 -2.01 9.03
CA GLU A 81 0.60 -3.11 8.09
C GLU A 81 0.24 -4.43 8.78
N LEU A 82 -0.55 -5.27 8.12
CA LEU A 82 -0.83 -6.63 8.59
C LEU A 82 0.23 -7.59 8.05
N ARG A 83 1.05 -8.17 8.93
CA ARG A 83 2.07 -9.17 8.56
C ARG A 83 1.69 -10.55 9.06
N ARG A 84 1.86 -11.55 8.20
CA ARG A 84 1.75 -12.95 8.62
C ARG A 84 3.01 -13.36 9.38
N THR A 85 2.82 -14.00 10.53
CA THR A 85 3.91 -14.62 11.29
C THR A 85 3.89 -16.14 11.10
N GLY A 86 4.89 -16.83 11.65
CA GLY A 86 4.87 -18.29 11.73
C GLY A 86 3.57 -18.82 12.36
N LYS A 87 3.15 -20.02 11.91
CA LYS A 87 1.94 -20.74 12.38
C LYS A 87 0.59 -20.08 12.02
N GLY A 88 0.53 -19.30 10.95
CA GLY A 88 -0.73 -18.76 10.44
C GLY A 88 -1.34 -17.62 11.27
N LYS A 89 -0.58 -17.05 12.20
CA LYS A 89 -0.98 -15.86 12.96
C LYS A 89 -0.68 -14.59 12.16
N PHE A 90 -1.39 -13.52 12.50
CA PHE A 90 -1.17 -12.20 11.92
C PHE A 90 -0.87 -11.20 13.04
N ILE A 91 0.04 -10.26 12.77
CA ILE A 91 0.34 -9.14 13.64
C ILE A 91 0.15 -7.84 12.88
N PHE A 92 -0.35 -6.82 13.57
CA PHE A 92 -0.29 -5.46 13.07
C PHE A 92 1.05 -4.84 13.48
N THR A 93 1.78 -4.34 12.50
CA THR A 93 2.95 -3.46 12.68
C THR A 93 2.58 -2.06 12.21
N TYR A 94 3.40 -1.06 12.50
CA TYR A 94 3.19 0.30 12.04
C TYR A 94 4.50 0.96 11.61
N THR A 95 4.38 2.11 10.94
CA THR A 95 5.53 2.96 10.58
C THR A 95 5.70 4.07 11.61
N ASP A 96 6.94 4.26 12.08
CA ASP A 96 7.27 5.30 13.08
C ASP A 96 7.23 6.73 12.52
N GLU A 97 7.20 6.86 11.19
CA GLU A 97 7.05 8.13 10.47
C GLU A 97 5.67 8.79 10.65
N CYS A 98 4.71 8.13 11.31
CA CYS A 98 3.42 8.73 11.63
C CYS A 98 3.49 9.42 13.01
N PRO A 99 3.38 10.76 13.08
CA PRO A 99 3.54 11.50 14.33
C PRO A 99 2.44 11.22 15.37
N GLY A 100 1.33 10.60 14.97
CA GLY A 100 0.25 10.21 15.88
C GLY A 100 0.50 8.91 16.64
N ILE A 101 1.51 8.12 16.27
CA ILE A 101 1.84 6.87 16.95
C ILE A 101 2.39 7.18 18.35
N GLY A 102 1.86 6.51 19.38
CA GLY A 102 2.29 6.68 20.77
C GLY A 102 1.80 7.97 21.45
N GLY A 103 1.05 8.82 20.75
CA GLY A 103 0.53 10.09 21.29
C GLY A 103 -0.81 10.00 22.03
N GLY A 104 -1.31 8.79 22.31
CA GLY A 104 -2.53 8.60 23.08
C GLY A 104 -2.31 8.95 24.55
N LEU A 105 -3.25 9.68 25.14
CA LEU A 105 -3.30 9.89 26.60
C LEU A 105 -3.87 8.62 27.25
N ILE A 106 -3.22 8.17 28.32
CA ILE A 106 -3.61 7.00 29.13
C ILE A 106 -4.73 7.37 30.09
#